data_AF-A0A6J6ICV3-F1
#
_entry.id   AF-A0A6J6ICV3-F1
#
_cell.length_a   1.000
_cell.length_b   1.000
_cell.length_c   1.000
_cell.angle_alpha   90.00
_cell.angle_beta   90.00
_cell.angle_gamma   90.00
#
_symmetry.space_group_name_H-M   'P 1'
#
loop_
_entity.id
_entity.type
_entity.pdbx_description
1 polymer ?
#
loop_
_entity_poly.entity_id
_entity_poly.type
_entity_poly.pdbx_seq_one_letter_code
_entity_poly.pdbx_strand_id
1 'polypeptide(L)'
;MPEAEARPRRLRRLLFVVVFVLVVAGGVGAYVFVQSRGETASVPVFCERLAEAQDLDQSLATLDPTTLGPQTGALQRALRVAPADIEPQLTTLTAFVEQLTAAVSASPTNKREALVNALEERQGEIDAVTAAGRAVQEWSLANCGISLNGTATSLPD
;
A
#
# COMPACT_ATOMS: atom_id res chain seq x y z
N MET A 1 42.48 -47.13 -15.57
CA MET A 1 41.09 -47.58 -15.35
C MET A 1 40.36 -46.46 -14.62
N PRO A 2 39.17 -46.06 -15.07
CA PRO A 2 38.44 -44.89 -14.57
C PRO A 2 37.56 -45.30 -13.38
N GLU A 3 37.73 -44.66 -12.22
CA GLU A 3 36.76 -44.73 -11.13
C GLU A 3 36.10 -43.37 -10.96
N ALA A 4 34.78 -43.38 -11.10
CA ALA A 4 33.91 -42.24 -11.05
C ALA A 4 33.56 -41.91 -9.58
N GLU A 5 33.85 -40.68 -9.13
CA GLU A 5 33.25 -40.15 -7.90
C GLU A 5 32.17 -39.13 -8.26
N ALA A 6 30.95 -39.66 -8.37
CA ALA A 6 29.73 -38.90 -8.56
C ALA A 6 29.23 -38.32 -7.22
N ARG A 7 29.03 -36.98 -7.23
CA ARG A 7 28.24 -36.13 -6.31
C ARG A 7 28.81 -35.83 -4.92
N PRO A 8 28.67 -34.53 -4.58
CA PRO A 8 27.71 -34.22 -3.52
C PRO A 8 26.75 -33.08 -3.92
N ARG A 9 25.92 -33.30 -4.96
CA ARG A 9 24.77 -32.39 -5.25
C ARG A 9 23.72 -32.35 -4.12
N ARG A 10 23.76 -33.30 -3.17
CA ARG A 10 22.86 -33.35 -2.01
C ARG A 10 23.24 -32.34 -0.92
N LEU A 11 24.53 -32.09 -0.71
CA LEU A 11 25.00 -31.10 0.28
C LEU A 11 24.61 -29.68 -0.12
N ARG A 12 24.72 -29.33 -1.42
CA ARG A 12 24.35 -28.00 -1.91
C ARG A 12 22.84 -27.72 -1.79
N ARG A 13 21.99 -28.76 -1.90
CA ARG A 13 20.53 -28.66 -1.67
C ARG A 13 20.20 -28.53 -0.18
N LEU A 14 20.89 -29.26 0.70
CA LEU A 14 20.72 -29.13 2.15
C LEU A 14 21.12 -27.73 2.64
N LEU A 15 22.21 -27.18 2.11
CA LEU A 15 22.67 -25.83 2.45
C LEU A 15 21.66 -24.75 2.00
N PHE A 16 21.05 -24.92 0.81
CA PHE A 16 19.99 -24.04 0.33
C PHE A 16 18.72 -24.12 1.19
N VAL A 17 18.32 -25.31 1.63
CA VAL A 17 17.14 -25.48 2.49
C VAL A 17 17.36 -24.88 3.89
N VAL A 18 18.56 -25.03 4.47
CA VAL A 18 18.89 -24.44 5.77
C VAL A 18 18.91 -22.91 5.70
N VAL A 19 19.47 -22.33 4.64
CA VAL A 19 19.44 -20.87 4.41
C VAL A 19 18.02 -20.38 4.18
N PHE A 20 17.22 -21.10 3.39
CA PHE A 20 15.82 -20.73 3.13
C PHE A 20 14.98 -20.79 4.41
N VAL A 21 15.17 -21.80 5.26
CA VAL A 21 14.49 -21.91 6.57
C VAL A 21 14.96 -20.81 7.52
N LEU A 22 16.23 -20.40 7.50
CA LEU A 22 16.72 -19.27 8.31
C LEU A 22 16.22 -17.91 7.81
N VAL A 23 16.04 -17.73 6.50
CA VAL A 23 15.44 -16.51 5.93
C VAL A 23 13.94 -16.45 6.21
N VAL A 24 13.23 -17.58 6.13
CA VAL A 24 11.81 -17.65 6.49
C VAL A 24 11.61 -17.50 8.00
N ALA A 25 12.48 -18.07 8.84
CA ALA A 25 12.42 -17.89 10.30
C ALA A 25 12.88 -16.48 10.74
N GLY A 26 13.86 -15.90 10.05
CA GLY A 26 14.33 -14.52 10.27
C GLY A 26 13.31 -13.46 9.81
N GLY A 27 12.51 -13.76 8.78
CA GLY A 27 11.44 -12.89 8.30
C GLY A 27 10.19 -12.86 9.19
N VAL A 28 9.98 -13.87 10.04
CA VAL A 28 8.80 -13.95 10.93
C VAL A 28 9.09 -13.35 12.31
N GLY A 29 10.35 -13.20 12.72
CA GLY A 29 10.73 -12.62 14.02
C GLY A 29 10.34 -11.15 14.21
N ALA A 30 10.18 -10.39 13.13
CA ALA A 30 9.66 -9.02 13.18
C ALA A 30 8.13 -8.93 13.31
N TYR A 31 7.41 -10.02 13.02
CA TYR A 31 5.94 -10.00 12.92
C TYR A 31 5.22 -10.18 14.28
N VAL A 32 5.90 -10.69 15.32
CA VAL A 32 5.25 -11.08 16.58
C VAL A 32 5.50 -10.10 17.74
N PHE A 33 6.46 -9.17 17.62
CA PHE A 33 6.75 -8.24 18.72
C PHE A 33 5.92 -6.94 18.70
N VAL A 34 5.06 -6.73 17.70
CA VAL A 34 4.16 -5.56 17.58
C VAL A 34 2.72 -5.95 17.96
N GLN A 35 2.52 -6.60 19.11
CA GLN A 35 1.15 -6.93 19.56
C GLN A 35 0.88 -6.59 21.04
N SER A 36 1.69 -5.73 21.65
CA SER A 36 1.52 -5.42 23.08
C SER A 36 1.89 -3.98 23.43
N ARG A 37 1.14 -3.01 22.89
CA ARG A 37 0.92 -1.67 23.47
C ARG A 37 -0.14 -0.97 22.61
N GLY A 38 -1.16 -0.39 23.26
CA GLY A 38 -2.35 0.17 22.60
C GLY A 38 -2.01 1.02 21.39
N GLU A 39 -2.83 0.91 20.35
CA GLU A 39 -2.71 1.47 18.98
C GLU A 39 -2.06 2.86 18.98
N THR A 40 -0.73 2.88 19.10
CA THR A 40 0.05 4.11 19.16
C THR A 40 0.36 4.42 17.71
N ALA A 41 0.11 5.65 17.27
CA ALA A 41 0.52 6.15 15.96
C ALA A 41 2.01 5.80 15.77
N SER A 42 2.25 4.73 15.02
CA SER A 42 3.56 4.13 14.86
C SER A 42 3.65 3.72 13.41
N VAL A 43 4.82 3.98 12.84
CA VAL A 43 5.16 3.63 11.45
C VAL A 43 4.71 2.20 11.08
N PRO A 44 4.96 1.13 11.85
CA PRO A 44 4.52 -0.20 11.47
C PRO A 44 2.99 -0.36 11.36
N VAL A 45 2.24 0.20 12.32
CA VAL A 45 0.76 0.15 12.27
C VAL A 45 0.24 0.96 11.09
N PHE A 46 0.84 2.13 10.84
CA PHE A 46 0.50 2.93 9.67
C PHE A 46 0.76 2.19 8.34
N CYS A 47 1.92 1.53 8.21
CA CYS A 47 2.25 0.75 7.02
C CYS A 47 1.28 -0.40 6.78
N GLU A 48 0.85 -1.11 7.83
CA GLU A 48 -0.16 -2.17 7.73
C GLU A 48 -1.50 -1.61 7.24
N ARG A 49 -1.96 -0.49 7.80
CA ARG A 49 -3.21 0.16 7.36
C ARG A 49 -3.12 0.71 5.94
N LEU A 50 -1.97 1.26 5.56
CA LEU A 50 -1.76 1.81 4.22
C LEU A 50 -1.76 0.71 3.15
N ALA A 51 -1.27 -0.49 3.48
CA ALA A 51 -1.33 -1.66 2.58
C ALA A 51 -2.77 -2.09 2.28
N GLU A 52 -3.73 -1.89 3.20
CA GLU A 52 -5.15 -2.12 2.95
C GLU A 52 -5.73 -1.19 1.85
N ALA A 53 -5.08 -0.04 1.61
CA ALA A 53 -5.49 0.99 0.66
C ALA A 53 -4.73 0.96 -0.69
N GLN A 54 -3.88 -0.04 -0.92
CA GLN A 54 -2.98 -0.09 -2.08
C GLN A 54 -3.72 -0.21 -3.43
N ASP A 55 -4.96 -0.70 -3.44
CA ASP A 55 -5.76 -0.90 -4.65
C ASP A 55 -6.72 0.29 -4.92
N LEU A 56 -6.51 1.41 -4.23
CA LEU A 56 -7.31 2.61 -4.38
C LEU A 56 -7.24 3.17 -5.80
N ASP A 57 -6.05 3.21 -6.41
CA ASP A 57 -5.87 3.66 -7.81
C ASP A 57 -6.70 2.82 -8.79
N GLN A 58 -6.67 1.50 -8.62
CA GLN A 58 -7.46 0.59 -9.45
C GLN A 58 -8.97 0.81 -9.23
N SER A 59 -9.40 1.02 -7.98
CA SER A 59 -10.80 1.29 -7.64
C SER A 59 -11.30 2.63 -8.18
N LEU A 60 -10.45 3.66 -8.17
CA LEU A 60 -10.72 4.94 -8.81
C LEU A 60 -10.78 4.81 -10.33
N ALA A 61 -9.94 3.98 -10.94
CA ALA A 61 -9.97 3.74 -12.38
C ALA A 61 -11.23 2.97 -12.85
N THR A 62 -11.69 1.99 -12.07
CA THR A 62 -12.90 1.21 -12.40
C THR A 62 -14.20 1.91 -12.01
N LEU A 63 -14.14 2.90 -11.11
CA LEU A 63 -15.30 3.62 -10.57
C LEU A 63 -16.34 2.68 -9.95
N ASP A 64 -15.88 1.55 -9.41
CA ASP A 64 -16.75 0.58 -8.77
C ASP A 64 -17.00 1.02 -7.31
N PRO A 65 -18.24 1.42 -6.96
CA PRO A 65 -18.55 1.84 -5.59
C PRO A 65 -18.41 0.70 -4.58
N THR A 66 -18.47 -0.57 -5.02
CA THR A 66 -18.29 -1.72 -4.13
C THR A 66 -16.84 -1.89 -3.68
N THR A 67 -15.88 -1.36 -4.46
CA THR A 67 -14.45 -1.37 -4.09
C THR A 67 -14.01 0.00 -3.54
N LEU A 68 -14.54 1.11 -4.06
CA LEU A 68 -14.20 2.47 -3.61
C LEU A 68 -14.54 2.73 -2.14
N GLY A 69 -15.70 2.28 -1.66
CA GLY A 69 -16.11 2.46 -0.27
C GLY A 69 -15.12 1.83 0.72
N PRO A 70 -14.81 0.52 0.59
CA PRO A 70 -13.80 -0.14 1.41
C PRO A 70 -12.41 0.52 1.35
N GLN A 71 -11.95 0.95 0.17
CA GLN A 71 -10.65 1.60 -0.01
C GLN A 71 -10.59 2.96 0.68
N THR A 72 -11.65 3.76 0.56
CA THR A 72 -11.77 5.04 1.29
C THR A 72 -11.76 4.82 2.80
N GLY A 73 -12.47 3.78 3.27
CA GLY A 73 -12.44 3.40 4.69
C GLY A 73 -11.07 2.91 5.17
N ALA A 74 -10.29 2.23 4.32
CA ALA A 74 -8.92 1.83 4.62
C ALA A 74 -8.01 3.06 4.76
N LEU A 75 -8.13 4.02 3.84
CA LEU A 75 -7.38 5.28 3.88
C LEU A 75 -7.69 6.10 5.15
N GLN A 76 -8.96 6.19 5.55
CA GLN A 76 -9.35 6.81 6.82
C GLN A 76 -8.76 6.11 8.05
N ARG A 77 -8.66 4.76 8.03
CA ARG A 77 -8.02 4.02 9.13
C ARG A 77 -6.52 4.30 9.17
N ALA A 78 -5.86 4.35 8.01
CA ALA A 78 -4.46 4.75 7.92
C ALA A 78 -4.24 6.17 8.45
N LEU A 79 -5.14 7.11 8.14
CA LEU A 79 -5.06 8.49 8.62
C LEU A 79 -5.07 8.60 10.15
N ARG A 80 -5.85 7.78 10.86
CA ARG A 80 -5.94 7.83 12.33
C ARG A 80 -4.65 7.44 13.05
N VAL A 81 -3.77 6.71 12.37
CA VAL A 81 -2.50 6.24 12.90
C VAL A 81 -1.32 6.86 12.15
N ALA A 82 -1.59 7.87 11.32
CA ALA A 82 -0.59 8.51 10.49
C ALA A 82 0.47 9.21 11.36
N PRO A 83 1.76 9.01 11.06
CA PRO A 83 2.83 9.82 11.61
C PRO A 83 2.66 11.30 11.26
N ALA A 84 3.02 12.20 12.19
CA ALA A 84 2.77 13.64 12.07
C ALA A 84 3.45 14.30 10.85
N ASP A 85 4.52 13.69 10.33
CA ASP A 85 5.24 14.14 9.14
C ASP A 85 4.51 13.86 7.82
N ILE A 86 3.60 12.86 7.80
CA ILE A 86 2.83 12.49 6.60
C ILE A 86 1.32 12.72 6.73
N GLU A 87 0.83 12.92 7.95
CA GLU A 87 -0.58 13.19 8.26
C GLU A 87 -1.20 14.32 7.41
N PRO A 88 -0.54 15.48 7.17
CA PRO A 88 -1.13 16.55 6.36
C PRO A 88 -1.40 16.14 4.91
N GLN A 89 -0.48 15.39 4.30
CA GLN A 89 -0.58 14.91 2.93
C GLN A 89 -1.64 13.82 2.83
N LEU A 90 -1.68 12.91 3.79
CA LEU A 90 -2.70 11.88 3.84
C LEU A 90 -4.10 12.45 4.10
N THR A 91 -4.21 13.50 4.91
CA THR A 91 -5.46 14.24 5.12
C THR A 91 -5.96 14.84 3.80
N THR A 92 -5.07 15.47 3.04
CA THR A 92 -5.40 16.06 1.73
C THR A 92 -5.92 15.00 0.76
N LEU A 93 -5.23 13.86 0.65
CA LEU A 93 -5.66 12.75 -0.20
C LEU A 93 -7.00 12.17 0.25
N THR A 94 -7.16 11.92 1.55
CA THR A 94 -8.37 11.32 2.11
C THR A 94 -9.58 12.21 1.86
N ALA A 95 -9.47 13.51 2.11
CA ALA A 95 -10.54 14.46 1.86
C ALA A 95 -10.95 14.49 0.37
N PHE A 96 -9.98 14.50 -0.54
CA PHE A 96 -10.24 14.50 -1.97
C PHE A 96 -10.96 13.21 -2.43
N VAL A 97 -10.48 12.04 -2.00
CA VAL A 97 -11.06 10.73 -2.33
C VAL A 97 -12.47 10.58 -1.76
N GLU A 98 -12.71 11.06 -0.54
CA GLU A 98 -14.04 11.08 0.07
C GLU A 98 -15.04 11.90 -0.76
N GLN A 99 -14.62 13.06 -1.24
CA GLN A 99 -15.46 13.94 -2.05
C GLN A 99 -15.79 13.31 -3.40
N LEU A 100 -14.81 12.69 -4.07
CA LEU A 100 -15.05 11.96 -5.32
C LEU A 100 -16.00 10.78 -5.11
N THR A 101 -15.79 10.02 -4.03
CA THR A 101 -16.64 8.87 -3.68
C THR A 101 -18.07 9.32 -3.36
N ALA A 102 -18.24 10.45 -2.67
CA ALA A 102 -19.54 11.04 -2.40
C ALA A 102 -20.26 11.47 -3.68
N ALA A 103 -19.56 12.12 -4.62
CA ALA A 103 -20.12 12.52 -5.91
C ALA A 103 -20.57 11.32 -6.76
N VAL A 104 -19.74 10.28 -6.85
CA VAL A 104 -20.07 9.02 -7.54
C VAL A 104 -21.25 8.32 -6.89
N SER A 105 -21.31 8.30 -5.56
CA SER A 105 -22.40 7.65 -4.80
C SER A 105 -23.73 8.40 -4.93
N ALA A 106 -23.70 9.72 -5.05
CA ALA A 106 -24.89 10.54 -5.27
C ALA A 106 -25.52 10.34 -6.67
N SER A 107 -24.76 9.80 -7.63
CA SER A 107 -25.19 9.62 -9.02
C SER A 107 -25.10 8.16 -9.48
N PRO A 108 -25.97 7.27 -8.97
CA PRO A 108 -25.86 5.82 -9.19
C PRO A 108 -26.00 5.39 -10.66
N THR A 109 -26.69 6.18 -11.48
CA THR A 109 -26.94 5.90 -12.91
C THR A 109 -25.85 6.44 -13.85
N ASN A 110 -25.22 7.59 -13.52
CA ASN A 110 -24.25 8.29 -14.38
C ASN A 110 -22.93 8.56 -13.64
N LYS A 111 -22.37 7.54 -12.99
CA LYS A 111 -21.15 7.63 -12.14
C LYS A 111 -19.96 8.31 -12.82
N ARG A 112 -19.73 8.00 -14.10
CA ARG A 112 -18.61 8.59 -14.87
C ARG A 112 -18.78 10.09 -15.04
N GLU A 113 -19.97 10.55 -15.41
CA GLU A 113 -20.26 11.96 -15.57
C GLU A 113 -20.16 12.70 -14.22
N ALA A 114 -20.67 12.09 -13.16
CA ALA A 114 -20.55 12.65 -11.82
C ALA A 114 -19.10 12.77 -11.34
N LEU A 115 -18.24 11.78 -11.63
CA LEU A 115 -16.81 11.88 -11.35
C LEU A 115 -16.16 13.01 -12.17
N VAL A 116 -16.42 13.07 -13.47
CA VAL A 116 -15.83 14.11 -14.34
C VAL A 116 -16.23 15.49 -13.85
N ASN A 117 -17.51 15.72 -13.55
CA ASN A 117 -17.99 16.98 -13.00
C ASN A 117 -17.32 17.31 -11.66
N ALA A 118 -17.21 16.33 -10.76
CA ALA A 118 -16.54 16.51 -9.47
C ALA A 118 -15.04 16.81 -9.60
N LEU A 119 -14.36 16.24 -10.61
CA LEU A 119 -12.97 16.56 -10.93
C LEU A 119 -12.85 17.95 -11.56
N GLU A 120 -13.78 18.33 -12.44
CA GLU A 120 -13.82 19.66 -13.06
C GLU A 120 -14.01 20.77 -12.03
N GLU A 121 -14.94 20.60 -11.08
CA GLU A 121 -15.17 21.51 -9.95
C GLU A 121 -13.91 21.67 -9.07
N ARG A 122 -13.01 20.69 -9.10
CA ARG A 122 -11.82 20.60 -8.25
C ARG A 122 -10.51 20.73 -9.00
N GLN A 123 -10.51 21.22 -10.24
CA GLN A 123 -9.27 21.37 -11.00
C GLN A 123 -8.20 22.18 -10.26
N GLY A 124 -8.61 23.18 -9.46
CA GLY A 124 -7.69 23.98 -8.63
C GLY A 124 -7.01 23.21 -7.49
N GLU A 125 -7.52 22.03 -7.12
CA GLU A 125 -6.98 21.18 -6.05
C GLU A 125 -6.04 20.08 -6.59
N ILE A 126 -6.05 19.81 -7.90
CA ILE A 126 -5.34 18.68 -8.51
C ILE A 126 -3.83 18.74 -8.25
N ASP A 127 -3.21 19.92 -8.33
CA ASP A 127 -1.77 20.06 -8.09
C ASP A 127 -1.40 19.73 -6.63
N ALA A 128 -2.21 20.19 -5.67
CA ALA A 128 -2.00 19.92 -4.25
C ALA A 128 -2.21 18.43 -3.93
N VAL A 129 -3.25 17.81 -4.50
CA VAL A 129 -3.53 16.38 -4.35
C VAL A 129 -2.43 15.53 -4.99
N THR A 130 -1.93 15.93 -6.16
CA THR A 130 -0.83 15.23 -6.85
C THR A 130 0.47 15.31 -6.03
N ALA A 131 0.77 16.48 -5.45
CA ALA A 131 1.92 16.65 -4.57
C ALA A 131 1.78 15.80 -3.29
N ALA A 132 0.58 15.76 -2.69
CA ALA A 132 0.29 14.92 -1.54
C ALA A 132 0.42 13.43 -1.86
N GLY A 133 -0.11 12.98 -3.01
CA GLY A 133 0.02 11.61 -3.51
C GLY A 133 1.46 11.17 -3.64
N ARG A 134 2.30 12.02 -4.25
CA ARG A 134 3.73 11.78 -4.39
C ARG A 134 4.44 11.71 -3.04
N ALA A 135 4.14 12.63 -2.13
CA ALA A 135 4.74 12.63 -0.80
C ALA A 135 4.39 11.36 -0.01
N VAL A 136 3.13 10.89 -0.07
CA VAL A 136 2.71 9.63 0.55
C VAL A 136 3.41 8.44 -0.08
N GLN A 137 3.56 8.42 -1.41
CA GLN A 137 4.29 7.36 -2.11
C GLN A 137 5.79 7.33 -1.73
N GLU A 138 6.47 8.47 -1.74
CA GLU A 138 7.88 8.58 -1.35
C GLU A 138 8.08 8.16 0.11
N TRP A 139 7.19 8.61 0.99
CA TRP A 139 7.21 8.25 2.39
C TRP A 139 6.95 6.76 2.61
N SER A 140 5.97 6.17 1.92
CA SER A 140 5.64 4.74 2.05
C SER A 140 6.77 3.85 1.53
N LEU A 141 7.43 4.27 0.46
CA LEU A 141 8.60 3.56 -0.06
C LEU A 141 9.75 3.59 0.95
N ALA A 142 10.03 4.76 1.53
CA ALA A 142 11.13 4.94 2.46
C ALA A 142 10.91 4.25 3.82
N ASN A 143 9.68 4.23 4.32
CA ASN A 143 9.37 3.77 5.69
C ASN A 143 8.72 2.39 5.75
N CYS A 144 7.95 2.01 4.71
CA CYS A 144 7.22 0.75 4.66
C CYS A 144 7.82 -0.24 3.64
N GLY A 145 8.61 0.23 2.67
CA GLY A 145 9.08 -0.58 1.56
C GLY A 145 7.98 -0.96 0.56
N ILE A 146 6.85 -0.23 0.55
CA ILE A 146 5.69 -0.51 -0.30
C ILE A 146 5.56 0.57 -1.39
N SER A 147 5.40 0.13 -2.63
CA SER A 147 5.02 0.98 -3.77
C SER A 147 3.50 0.99 -3.91
N LEU A 148 2.89 2.16 -3.81
CA LEU A 148 1.44 2.33 -3.90
C LEU A 148 0.91 2.31 -5.35
N ASN A 149 1.77 2.43 -6.36
CA ASN A 149 1.35 2.54 -7.77
C ASN A 149 1.15 1.17 -8.45
N GLY A 150 0.92 0.10 -7.70
CA GLY A 150 0.62 -1.26 -8.22
C GLY A 150 1.71 -1.92 -9.07
N THR A 151 2.78 -1.21 -9.43
CA THR A 151 3.97 -1.81 -10.03
C THR A 151 4.88 -2.18 -8.88
N ALA A 152 4.75 -3.43 -8.44
CA ALA A 152 5.87 -4.11 -7.81
C ALA A 152 7.02 -4.08 -8.80
N THR A 153 7.87 -3.06 -8.71
CA THR A 153 9.22 -3.16 -9.24
C THR A 153 9.92 -4.15 -8.32
N SER A 154 9.72 -5.44 -8.57
CA SER A 154 10.78 -6.39 -8.28
C SER A 154 12.01 -5.81 -8.97
N LEU A 155 12.94 -5.27 -8.19
CA LEU A 155 14.28 -4.99 -8.66
C LEU A 155 14.86 -6.37 -9.02
N PRO A 156 15.09 -6.73 -10.29
CA PRO A 156 16.08 -7.76 -10.55
C PRO A 156 17.44 -7.16 -10.15
N ASP A 157 18.15 -7.86 -9.27
CA ASP A 157 19.61 -7.72 -9.12
C ASP A 157 20.32 -7.80 -10.49
#